data_AF-A0A7X0T4A7-F1
#
_entry.id   AF-A0A7X0T4A7-F1
#
_cell.length_a   1.000
_cell.length_b   1.000
_cell.length_c   1.000
_cell.angle_alpha   90.00
_cell.angle_beta   90.00
_cell.angle_gamma   90.00
#
_symmetry.space_group_name_H-M   'P 1'
#
loop_
_entity.id
_entity.type
_entity.pdbx_description
1 polymer ?
#
loop_
_entity_poly.entity_id
_entity_poly.type
_entity_poly.pdbx_seq_one_letter_code
_entity_poly.pdbx_strand_id
1 'polypeptide(L)'
;MKKTVHGWEIISSLDVRVYQDEAGGVAILVDKDDFGDQVPVLLDFDGEAVEVKSLSHLARSIQISTDKKVRINWRDEYFGERTQAMESIMDVERD
;
A
#
# COMPACT_ATOMS: atom_id res chain seq x y z
N MET A 1 -0.48 0.65 -9.23
CA MET A 1 -1.01 2.02 -9.08
C MET A 1 -0.11 2.83 -8.16
N LYS A 2 0.03 4.13 -8.42
CA LYS A 2 0.85 5.07 -7.63
C LYS A 2 -0.02 6.23 -7.15
N LYS A 3 0.10 6.61 -5.88
CA LYS A 3 -0.55 7.80 -5.30
C LYS A 3 0.42 8.52 -4.38
N THR A 4 0.40 9.85 -4.36
CA THR A 4 1.24 10.65 -3.47
C THR A 4 0.40 11.16 -2.30
N VAL A 5 0.85 10.92 -1.07
CA VAL A 5 0.24 11.42 0.18
C VAL A 5 1.33 12.00 1.08
N HIS A 6 1.13 13.20 1.61
CA HIS A 6 2.10 13.86 2.49
C HIS A 6 3.57 13.85 1.97
N GLY A 7 3.77 13.88 0.65
CA GLY A 7 5.10 13.81 0.03
C GLY A 7 5.69 12.41 -0.11
N TRP A 8 4.95 11.36 0.22
CA TRP A 8 5.30 9.95 0.07
C TRP A 8 4.56 9.29 -1.08
N GLU A 9 5.23 8.43 -1.84
CA GLU A 9 4.63 7.63 -2.90
C GLU A 9 4.12 6.29 -2.34
N ILE A 10 2.80 6.09 -2.40
CA ILE A 10 2.13 4.83 -2.11
C ILE A 10 2.10 3.98 -3.38
N ILE A 11 2.67 2.79 -3.29
CA ILE A 11 2.78 1.83 -4.39
C ILE A 11 1.97 0.59 -4.03
N SER A 12 1.01 0.25 -4.89
CA SER A 12 0.14 -0.92 -4.73
C SER A 12 -0.02 -1.63 -6.06
N SER A 13 0.01 -2.97 -6.07
CA SER A 13 -0.32 -3.77 -7.26
C SER A 13 -1.82 -3.79 -7.56
N LEU A 14 -2.65 -3.55 -6.56
CA LEU A 14 -4.11 -3.48 -6.68
C LEU A 14 -4.61 -2.04 -6.75
N ASP A 15 -5.83 -1.87 -7.27
CA ASP A 15 -6.55 -0.61 -7.14
C ASP A 15 -6.91 -0.38 -5.68
N VAL A 16 -6.56 0.81 -5.19
CA VAL A 16 -6.72 1.19 -3.79
C VAL A 16 -7.30 2.58 -3.66
N ARG A 17 -8.25 2.70 -2.73
CA ARG A 17 -8.75 3.98 -2.25
C ARG A 17 -7.87 4.43 -1.09
N VAL A 18 -7.52 5.71 -1.11
CA VAL A 18 -6.62 6.32 -0.13
C VAL A 18 -7.36 7.53 0.44
N TYR A 19 -7.52 7.52 1.75
CA TYR A 19 -8.13 8.60 2.52
C TYR A 19 -7.04 9.18 3.42
N GLN A 20 -6.99 10.50 3.51
CA GLN A 20 -6.00 11.23 4.30
C GLN A 20 -6.73 12.23 5.20
N ASP A 21 -6.22 12.43 6.40
CA ASP A 21 -6.65 13.49 7.31
C ASP A 21 -5.62 14.65 7.36
N GLU A 22 -5.97 15.71 8.07
CA GLU A 22 -5.12 16.90 8.20
C GLU A 22 -3.90 16.68 9.12
N ALA A 23 -3.94 15.64 9.96
CA ALA A 23 -2.91 15.33 10.95
C ALA A 23 -1.83 14.38 10.42
N GLY A 24 -1.90 13.94 9.16
CA GLY A 24 -0.95 13.01 8.55
C GLY A 24 -1.40 11.55 8.58
N GLY A 25 -2.59 11.27 9.10
CA GLY A 25 -3.19 9.94 9.12
C GLY A 25 -3.68 9.55 7.73
N VAL A 26 -3.36 8.33 7.30
CA VAL A 26 -3.74 7.78 6.00
C VAL A 26 -4.34 6.39 6.16
N ALA A 27 -5.53 6.19 5.59
CA ALA A 27 -6.19 4.90 5.48
C ALA A 27 -6.20 4.42 4.03
N ILE A 28 -5.73 3.19 3.80
CA ILE A 28 -5.63 2.56 2.49
C ILE A 28 -6.50 1.31 2.45
N LEU A 29 -7.46 1.31 1.53
CA LEU A 29 -8.44 0.24 1.33
C LEU A 29 -8.34 -0.30 -0.09
N VAL A 30 -8.44 -1.61 -0.26
CA VAL A 30 -8.48 -2.23 -1.58
C VAL A 30 -9.88 -2.03 -2.17
N ASP A 31 -9.95 -1.55 -3.41
CA ASP A 31 -11.24 -1.38 -4.09
C ASP A 31 -11.76 -2.76 -4.54
N LYS A 32 -12.56 -3.40 -3.68
CA LYS A 32 -13.14 -4.73 -3.90
C LYS A 32 -14.51 -4.83 -3.25
N ASP A 33 -15.52 -5.18 -4.04
CA ASP A 33 -16.93 -5.26 -3.61
C ASP A 33 -17.26 -6.46 -2.69
N ASP A 34 -16.44 -7.51 -2.67
CA ASP A 34 -16.80 -8.83 -2.08
C ASP A 34 -16.04 -9.24 -0.80
N PHE A 35 -15.33 -8.32 -0.15
CA PHE A 35 -14.76 -8.61 1.18
C PHE A 35 -15.64 -7.94 2.24
N GLY A 36 -15.99 -8.65 3.32
CA GLY A 36 -16.83 -8.16 4.42
C GLY A 36 -16.23 -6.94 5.15
N ASP A 37 -16.03 -6.99 6.48
CA ASP A 37 -15.37 -5.89 7.20
C ASP A 37 -13.89 -5.78 6.78
N GLN A 38 -13.61 -4.96 5.77
CA GLN A 38 -12.25 -4.64 5.36
C GLN A 38 -11.57 -3.78 6.42
N VAL A 39 -10.51 -4.32 7.02
CA VAL A 39 -9.61 -3.54 7.87
C VAL A 39 -8.64 -2.79 6.96
N PRO A 40 -8.57 -1.45 7.02
CA PRO A 40 -7.63 -0.66 6.23
C PRO A 40 -6.19 -0.89 6.70
N VAL A 41 -5.23 -0.66 5.80
CA VAL A 41 -3.88 -0.32 6.24
C VAL A 41 -3.91 1.11 6.76
N LEU A 42 -3.47 1.32 8.00
CA LEU A 42 -3.39 2.64 8.62
C LEU A 42 -1.93 3.05 8.76
N LEU A 43 -1.61 4.21 8.21
CA LEU A 43 -0.29 4.84 8.26
C LEU A 43 -0.40 6.23 8.87
N ASP A 44 0.65 6.66 9.54
CA ASP A 44 0.80 8.01 10.05
C ASP A 44 2.10 8.60 9.52
N PHE A 45 2.02 9.80 8.92
CA PHE A 45 3.13 10.45 8.25
C PHE A 45 3.56 11.71 9.01
N ASP A 46 4.76 11.69 9.60
CA ASP A 46 5.39 12.84 10.26
C ASP A 46 6.49 13.44 9.36
N GLY A 47 6.13 13.76 8.11
CA GLY A 47 7.01 14.40 7.10
C GLY A 47 8.18 13.56 6.58
N GLU A 48 9.05 13.09 7.47
CA GLU A 48 10.25 12.27 7.20
C GLU A 48 10.12 10.82 7.66
N ALA A 49 9.12 10.49 8.47
CA ALA A 49 8.85 9.15 8.94
C ALA A 49 7.45 8.67 8.57
N VAL A 50 7.30 7.35 8.50
CA VAL A 50 6.01 6.66 8.38
C VAL A 50 5.90 5.66 9.50
N GLU A 51 4.82 5.74 10.26
CA GLU A 51 4.46 4.75 11.25
C GLU A 51 3.32 3.89 10.74
N VAL A 52 3.47 2.56 10.84
CA VAL A 52 2.39 1.62 10.52
C VAL A 52 1.54 1.44 11.77
N LYS A 53 0.35 2.05 11.80
CA LYS A 53 -0.60 1.94 12.92
C LYS A 53 -1.40 0.64 12.86
N SER A 54 -1.71 0.17 11.65
CA SER A 54 -2.43 -1.09 11.45
C SER A 54 -2.11 -1.70 10.09
N LEU A 55 -2.01 -3.03 10.05
CA LEU A 55 -1.84 -3.79 8.82
C LEU A 55 -3.11 -4.57 8.51
N SER A 56 -3.66 -4.35 7.31
CA SER A 56 -4.80 -5.12 6.82
C SER A 56 -4.48 -6.61 6.76
N HIS A 57 -5.46 -7.47 7.06
CA HIS A 57 -5.33 -8.92 6.87
C HIS A 57 -5.12 -9.31 5.39
N LEU A 58 -5.51 -8.44 4.47
CA LEU A 58 -5.28 -8.59 3.02
C LEU A 58 -3.84 -8.28 2.63
N ALA A 59 -3.12 -7.52 3.45
CA ALA A 59 -1.72 -7.19 3.23
C ALA A 59 -0.82 -8.32 3.76
N ARG A 60 0.15 -8.73 2.94
CA ARG A 60 1.20 -9.68 3.31
C ARG A 60 2.32 -8.97 4.06
N SER A 61 2.72 -7.80 3.55
CA SER A 61 3.76 -6.96 4.15
C SER A 61 3.68 -5.53 3.65
N ILE A 62 4.37 -4.64 4.37
CA ILE A 62 4.65 -3.27 3.93
C ILE A 62 6.16 -3.10 3.87
N GLN A 63 6.64 -2.47 2.80
CA GLN A 63 8.03 -2.03 2.66
C GLN A 63 8.06 -0.51 2.65
N ILE A 64 8.92 0.06 3.47
CA ILE A 64 9.09 1.51 3.60
C ILE A 64 10.54 1.81 3.27
N SER A 65 10.73 2.68 2.30
CA SER A 65 12.05 3.02 1.78
C SER A 65 12.42 4.47 2.11
N THR A 66 13.71 4.75 2.22
CA THR A 66 14.25 6.09 2.55
C THR A 66 14.02 7.13 1.45
N ASP A 67 13.70 6.70 0.23
CA ASP A 67 13.32 7.55 -0.90
C ASP A 67 11.82 7.93 -0.90
N LYS A 68 11.22 7.96 0.30
CA LYS A 68 9.82 8.30 0.55
C LYS A 68 8.80 7.44 -0.20
N LYS A 69 9.02 6.12 -0.23
CA LYS A 69 8.10 5.15 -0.84
C LYS A 69 7.54 4.19 0.19
N VAL A 70 6.23 3.96 0.13
CA VAL A 70 5.54 2.91 0.87
C VAL A 70 4.93 1.94 -0.13
N ARG A 71 5.45 0.70 -0.15
CA ARG A 71 4.91 -0.38 -0.97
C ARG A 71 4.10 -1.34 -0.12
N ILE A 72 2.87 -1.59 -0.53
CA ILE A 72 2.01 -2.59 0.09
C ILE A 72 2.02 -3.84 -0.79
N ASN A 73 2.46 -4.95 -0.22
CA ASN A 73 2.41 -6.24 -0.88
C ASN A 73 1.17 -6.98 -0.40
N TRP A 74 0.21 -7.18 -1.29
CA TRP A 74 -1.06 -7.85 -1.00
C TRP A 74 -0.90 -9.37 -1.08
N ARG A 75 -1.70 -10.12 -0.33
CA ARG A 75 -1.73 -11.57 -0.39
C ARG A 75 -2.48 -12.02 -1.64
N ASP A 76 -1.74 -12.63 -2.56
CA ASP A 76 -2.22 -13.19 -3.83
C ASP A 76 -3.38 -14.18 -3.65
N GLU A 77 -3.41 -14.94 -2.53
CA GLU A 77 -4.48 -15.89 -2.18
C GLU A 77 -5.90 -15.28 -2.20
N TYR A 78 -6.02 -13.97 -1.95
CA TYR A 78 -7.31 -13.26 -1.94
C TYR A 78 -7.66 -12.56 -3.26
N PHE A 79 -6.73 -12.49 -4.21
CA PHE A 79 -6.86 -11.65 -5.42
C PHE A 79 -6.49 -12.38 -6.74
N GLY A 80 -6.01 -13.62 -6.67
CA GLY A 80 -5.60 -14.40 -7.84
C GLY A 80 -4.38 -13.78 -8.56
N GLU A 81 -4.25 -14.00 -9.87
CA GLU A 81 -3.11 -13.56 -10.71
C GLU A 81 -2.93 -12.04 -10.82
N ARG A 82 -3.83 -11.22 -10.24
CA ARG A 82 -3.79 -9.75 -10.31
C ARG A 82 -2.60 -9.11 -9.59
N THR A 83 -1.92 -9.83 -8.70
CA THR A 83 -0.78 -9.32 -7.93
C THR A 83 0.59 -9.52 -8.60
N GLN A 84 0.70 -10.38 -9.62
CA GLN A 84 1.99 -10.80 -10.21
C GLN A 84 2.64 -9.76 -11.14
N ALA A 85 1.89 -8.78 -11.66
CA ALA A 85 2.41 -7.84 -12.65
C ALA A 85 3.47 -6.84 -12.10
N MET A 86 3.60 -6.72 -10.78
CA MET A 86 4.51 -5.75 -10.14
C MET A 86 5.82 -6.38 -9.61
N GLU A 87 5.93 -7.71 -9.64
CA GLU A 87 7.19 -8.41 -9.36
C GLU A 87 8.09 -8.42 -10.60
N SER A 88 7.53 -8.65 -11.81
CA SER A 88 8.30 -8.67 -13.07
C SER A 88 8.96 -7.35 -13.48
N ILE A 89 8.50 -6.20 -12.95
CA ILE A 89 9.11 -4.89 -13.25
C ILE A 89 10.43 -4.70 -12.48
N MET A 90 10.62 -5.41 -11.35
CA MET A 90 11.83 -5.30 -10.52
C MET A 90 12.98 -6.22 -10.95
N ASP A 91 12.72 -7.33 -11.64
CA ASP A 91 13.80 -8.14 -12.24
C ASP A 91 14.52 -7.42 -13.38
N VAL A 92 13.90 -6.40 -14.00
CA VAL A 92 14.48 -5.66 -15.13
C VAL A 92 15.35 -4.48 -14.68
N GLU A 93 15.16 -3.94 -13.47
CA GLU A 93 16.02 -2.86 -12.92
C GLU A 93 17.20 -3.38 -12.10
N ARG A 94 17.44 -4.69 -12.13
CA ARG A 94 18.62 -5.38 -11.57
C ARG A 94 19.48 -5.97 -12.70
N ASP A 95 19.84 -5.16 -13.70
CA ASP A 95 20.96 -5.42 -14.63
C ASP A 95 21.81 -4.17 -14.78
#